data_AF-A0A8H6JKZ9-F1
#
_entry.id   AF-A0A8H6JKZ9-F1
#
_cell.length_a   1.000
_cell.length_b   1.000
_cell.length_c   1.000
_cell.angle_alpha   90.00
_cell.angle_beta   90.00
_cell.angle_gamma   90.00
#
_symmetry.space_group_name_H-M   'P 1'
#
loop_
_entity.id
_entity.type
_entity.pdbx_description
1 polymer ?
#
loop_
_entity_poly.entity_id
_entity_poly.type
_entity_poly.pdbx_seq_one_letter_code
_entity_poly.pdbx_strand_id
1 'polypeptide(L)'
;MTGPVPTAASLADIYTDDALPVQRKRWSALLDQFKSQFGHPATFVARSPGRVNIIGEHIDYSLYSVLPMAITADAILAVSVSDTPADANTFRLEVANAQSDKFPARSFDVPLDGDVPIDAKVHEWSNYFKSGLRGALELLRRKRGPGFRPQGMKILMDGSVPIGGGLSSSAAFVSASALAVMRANGEETVDMTELTELAIVSERAVGVNSGGMDQSASVFSQRGSALFVSFAPSLTARPVFFPATNPELTFVIAQSFVTSNKQVTGPIHYNLRVVECSMAGAFLNAALNPAGTKLPKDASPLGISIHGFHDAYFASHDLPHAADASHEEAAEAQLRVLIDVTRKTLTSEEGYTREEIAKVLGVSVQELEEIFMSKLSVRAERFKLRQRALHVLEEALRVLQFMKVLEKEAPTDTADTTEYNKRLGDLLSQTQVSCRDLYECSAPEIDELCRIAVENGSYGSRLTGAGWGGCTVHMVPADRVAAVKEAWEREYYSKRELTAEQREGAVVVSKPGSGSAAYLLKEGGL
;
A
#
# COMPACT_ATOMS: atom_id res chain seq x y z
N MET A 1 -17.20 -0.47 -0.88
CA MET A 1 -17.99 0.60 -1.53
C MET A 1 -17.93 0.37 -3.03
N THR A 2 -19.07 0.40 -3.69
CA THR A 2 -19.16 0.36 -5.16
C THR A 2 -19.40 1.78 -5.66
N GLY A 3 -18.72 2.19 -6.72
CA GLY A 3 -18.83 3.55 -7.21
C GLY A 3 -17.79 3.87 -8.28
N PRO A 4 -18.11 4.81 -9.19
CA PRO A 4 -17.18 5.19 -10.23
C PRO A 4 -16.02 6.00 -9.65
N VAL A 5 -14.84 5.85 -10.26
CA VAL A 5 -13.71 6.76 -10.08
C VAL A 5 -14.19 8.19 -10.40
N PRO A 6 -14.01 9.16 -9.48
CA PRO A 6 -14.44 10.53 -9.69
C PRO A 6 -13.86 11.16 -10.96
N THR A 7 -14.71 11.90 -11.68
CA THR A 7 -14.29 12.82 -12.73
C THR A 7 -14.24 14.23 -12.14
N ALA A 8 -13.05 14.78 -11.95
CA ALA A 8 -12.82 16.13 -11.49
C ALA A 8 -12.98 17.15 -12.63
N ALA A 9 -13.53 18.31 -12.30
CA ALA A 9 -13.65 19.47 -13.19
C ALA A 9 -12.82 20.67 -12.73
N SER A 10 -12.21 20.56 -11.53
CA SER A 10 -11.30 21.54 -10.94
C SER A 10 -10.23 20.84 -10.11
N LEU A 11 -9.03 21.41 -10.06
CA LEU A 11 -7.97 20.91 -9.17
C LEU A 11 -8.40 20.93 -7.69
N ALA A 12 -9.35 21.80 -7.32
CA ALA A 12 -9.93 21.84 -5.97
C ALA A 12 -10.75 20.59 -5.62
N ASP A 13 -11.20 19.82 -6.61
CA ASP A 13 -11.88 18.53 -6.41
C ASP A 13 -10.87 17.44 -5.99
N ILE A 14 -9.59 17.61 -6.33
CA ILE A 14 -8.51 16.65 -6.07
C ILE A 14 -7.66 17.09 -4.87
N TYR A 15 -7.19 18.34 -4.86
CA TYR A 15 -6.24 18.86 -3.88
C TYR A 15 -6.88 19.82 -2.87
N THR A 16 -6.28 19.92 -1.69
CA THR A 16 -6.62 20.90 -0.66
C THR A 16 -6.16 22.30 -1.06
N ASP A 17 -6.77 23.33 -0.47
CA ASP A 17 -6.53 24.74 -0.83
C ASP A 17 -5.06 25.15 -0.68
N ASP A 18 -4.37 24.65 0.34
CA ASP A 18 -2.94 24.88 0.58
C ASP A 18 -2.04 24.25 -0.49
N ALA A 19 -2.48 23.17 -1.13
CA ALA A 19 -1.74 22.49 -2.18
C ALA A 19 -2.00 23.08 -3.58
N LEU A 20 -3.11 23.80 -3.79
CA LEU A 20 -3.51 24.31 -5.10
C LEU A 20 -2.45 25.15 -5.83
N PRO A 21 -1.72 26.09 -5.17
CA PRO A 21 -0.73 26.90 -5.87
C PRO A 21 0.39 26.07 -6.50
N VAL A 22 0.91 25.08 -5.75
CA VAL A 22 1.97 24.19 -6.21
C VAL A 22 1.46 23.25 -7.29
N GLN A 23 0.28 22.67 -7.10
CA GLN A 23 -0.30 21.72 -8.05
C GLN A 23 -0.71 22.40 -9.36
N ARG A 24 -1.25 23.62 -9.33
CA ARG A 24 -1.56 24.37 -10.56
C ARG A 24 -0.31 24.58 -11.40
N LYS A 25 0.81 24.97 -10.79
CA LYS A 25 2.09 25.14 -11.50
C LYS A 25 2.58 23.83 -12.11
N ARG A 26 2.52 22.73 -11.34
CA ARG A 26 2.94 21.39 -11.80
C ARG A 26 2.08 20.89 -12.96
N TRP A 27 0.76 21.00 -12.86
CA TRP A 27 -0.16 20.56 -13.91
C TRP A 27 -0.03 21.41 -15.18
N SER A 28 0.09 22.74 -15.06
CA SER A 28 0.35 23.59 -16.24
C SER A 28 1.66 23.21 -16.94
N ALA A 29 2.74 23.00 -16.17
CA ALA A 29 4.02 22.59 -16.74
C ALA A 29 3.93 21.23 -17.46
N LEU A 30 3.20 20.26 -16.89
CA LEU A 30 2.96 18.96 -17.53
C LEU A 30 2.22 19.12 -18.87
N LEU A 31 1.15 19.93 -18.91
CA LEU A 31 0.35 20.13 -20.12
C LEU A 31 1.12 20.89 -21.20
N ASP A 32 1.92 21.88 -20.82
CA ASP A 32 2.79 22.62 -21.74
C ASP A 32 3.87 21.71 -22.32
N GLN A 33 4.51 20.88 -21.48
CA GLN A 33 5.50 19.90 -21.91
C GLN A 33 4.87 18.84 -22.82
N PHE A 34 3.66 18.36 -22.51
CA PHE A 34 2.91 17.42 -23.36
C PHE A 34 2.70 18.02 -24.75
N LYS A 35 2.20 19.26 -24.81
CA LYS A 35 1.95 19.96 -26.07
C LYS A 35 3.24 20.18 -26.86
N SER A 36 4.33 20.56 -26.20
CA SER A 36 5.63 20.72 -26.84
C SER A 36 6.17 19.39 -27.39
N GLN A 37 5.96 18.29 -26.68
CA GLN A 37 6.50 16.98 -27.06
C GLN A 37 5.70 16.31 -28.18
N PHE A 38 4.38 16.40 -28.14
CA PHE A 38 3.50 15.67 -29.05
C PHE A 38 2.86 16.54 -30.15
N GLY A 39 3.02 17.86 -30.06
CA GLY A 39 2.54 18.82 -31.07
C GLY A 39 1.06 19.21 -30.94
N HIS A 40 0.35 18.69 -29.94
CA HIS A 40 -1.07 18.95 -29.69
C HIS A 40 -1.39 18.79 -28.20
N PRO A 41 -2.50 19.37 -27.69
CA PRO A 41 -2.85 19.25 -26.28
C PRO A 41 -3.25 17.82 -25.89
N ALA A 42 -3.11 17.52 -24.60
CA ALA A 42 -3.74 16.36 -23.98
C ALA A 42 -5.27 16.55 -23.91
N THR A 43 -6.01 15.45 -23.88
CA THR A 43 -7.48 15.45 -23.79
C THR A 43 -7.98 15.23 -22.37
N PHE A 44 -7.24 14.50 -21.54
CA PHE A 44 -7.54 14.31 -20.12
C PHE A 44 -6.27 14.00 -19.32
N VAL A 45 -6.40 14.01 -17.99
CA VAL A 45 -5.36 13.53 -17.07
C VAL A 45 -5.93 12.41 -16.19
N ALA A 46 -5.22 11.29 -16.09
CA ALA A 46 -5.50 10.26 -15.09
C ALA A 46 -4.56 10.45 -13.89
N ARG A 47 -5.11 10.40 -12.67
CA ARG A 47 -4.38 10.66 -11.45
C ARG A 47 -4.62 9.56 -10.42
N SER A 48 -3.56 9.10 -9.78
CA SER A 48 -3.62 8.21 -8.61
C SER A 48 -2.54 8.58 -7.59
N PRO A 49 -2.89 8.69 -6.30
CA PRO A 49 -1.96 9.05 -5.24
C PRO A 49 -1.07 7.89 -4.82
N GLY A 50 0.08 8.23 -4.23
CA GLY A 50 0.78 7.32 -3.32
C GLY A 50 -0.03 7.12 -2.03
N ARG A 51 0.49 6.30 -1.13
CA ARG A 51 -0.18 6.02 0.15
C ARG A 51 0.80 5.82 1.28
N VAL A 52 0.35 6.08 2.49
CA VAL A 52 1.04 5.73 3.72
C VAL A 52 0.18 4.78 4.53
N ASN A 53 0.78 3.76 5.13
CA ASN A 53 0.07 2.90 6.07
C ASN A 53 0.15 3.52 7.46
N ILE A 54 -0.99 3.84 8.09
CA ILE A 54 -1.03 4.49 9.41
C ILE A 54 -0.77 3.45 10.49
N ILE A 55 -1.47 2.32 10.42
CA ILE A 55 -1.36 1.19 11.35
C ILE A 55 -1.79 -0.11 10.67
N GLY A 56 -1.22 -1.25 11.09
CA GLY A 56 -1.45 -2.53 10.44
C GLY A 56 -0.32 -2.93 9.50
N GLU A 57 0.94 -2.88 9.93
CA GLU A 57 2.05 -3.27 9.06
C GLU A 57 2.27 -4.80 9.05
N HIS A 58 2.61 -5.37 7.89
CA HIS A 58 2.91 -6.80 7.74
C HIS A 58 1.80 -7.79 8.19
N ILE A 59 0.55 -7.34 8.19
CA ILE A 59 -0.62 -8.17 8.51
C ILE A 59 -1.58 -8.38 7.34
N ASP A 60 -1.40 -7.64 6.24
CA ASP A 60 -2.25 -7.69 5.04
C ASP A 60 -2.19 -9.06 4.34
N TYR A 61 -0.98 -9.61 4.14
CA TYR A 61 -0.82 -10.97 3.60
C TYR A 61 -1.17 -12.07 4.60
N SER A 62 -1.39 -11.72 5.88
CA SER A 62 -2.02 -12.61 6.87
C SER A 62 -3.53 -12.43 6.94
N LEU A 63 -4.11 -11.63 6.02
CA LEU A 63 -5.53 -11.35 5.82
C LEU A 63 -6.22 -10.58 6.96
N TYR A 64 -5.46 -9.89 7.80
CA TYR A 64 -6.02 -8.95 8.76
C TYR A 64 -6.18 -7.56 8.17
N SER A 65 -7.16 -6.82 8.69
CA SER A 65 -7.47 -5.47 8.22
C SER A 65 -6.35 -4.48 8.54
N VAL A 66 -6.19 -3.49 7.67
CA VAL A 66 -5.16 -2.43 7.76
C VAL A 66 -5.80 -1.05 7.61
N LEU A 67 -5.08 0.00 8.02
CA LEU A 67 -5.58 1.38 7.97
C LEU A 67 -4.61 2.32 7.24
N PRO A 68 -4.49 2.24 5.91
CA PRO A 68 -3.74 3.21 5.11
C PRO A 68 -4.51 4.51 4.88
N MET A 69 -3.83 5.49 4.30
CA MET A 69 -4.45 6.65 3.66
C MET A 69 -3.68 7.05 2.40
N ALA A 70 -4.37 7.64 1.42
CA ALA A 70 -3.70 8.33 0.32
C ALA A 70 -2.94 9.56 0.85
N ILE A 71 -1.78 9.83 0.25
CA ILE A 71 -1.03 11.07 0.47
C ILE A 71 -1.29 12.06 -0.68
N THR A 72 -0.88 13.31 -0.51
CA THR A 72 -1.01 14.36 -1.53
C THR A 72 -0.08 14.15 -2.72
N ALA A 73 1.06 13.49 -2.51
CA ALA A 73 1.97 13.09 -3.58
C ALA A 73 1.35 11.99 -4.47
N ASP A 74 1.51 12.10 -5.78
CA ASP A 74 0.77 11.31 -6.76
C ASP A 74 1.47 11.14 -8.10
N ALA A 75 0.94 10.23 -8.92
CA ALA A 75 1.24 10.09 -10.33
C ALA A 75 0.12 10.73 -11.16
N ILE A 76 0.48 11.61 -12.09
CA ILE A 76 -0.42 12.25 -13.05
C ILE A 76 0.02 11.91 -14.47
N LEU A 77 -0.92 11.45 -15.31
CA LEU A 77 -0.69 11.04 -16.68
C LEU A 77 -1.55 11.91 -17.58
N ALA A 78 -0.94 12.86 -18.29
CA ALA A 78 -1.60 13.59 -19.37
C ALA A 78 -1.66 12.69 -20.61
N VAL A 79 -2.85 12.56 -21.20
CA VAL A 79 -3.12 11.57 -22.25
C VAL A 79 -3.81 12.22 -23.43
N SER A 80 -3.45 11.80 -24.63
CA SER A 80 -4.24 11.97 -25.84
C SER A 80 -4.41 10.63 -26.54
N VAL A 81 -5.54 10.47 -27.23
CA VAL A 81 -5.86 9.26 -27.99
C VAL A 81 -5.50 9.47 -29.46
N SER A 82 -5.01 8.42 -30.12
CA SER A 82 -4.79 8.37 -31.55
C SER A 82 -5.48 7.15 -32.13
N ASP A 83 -6.25 7.33 -33.21
CA ASP A 83 -6.99 6.25 -33.84
C ASP A 83 -6.06 5.13 -34.32
N THR A 84 -6.41 3.90 -33.97
CA THR A 84 -5.76 2.72 -34.54
C THR A 84 -6.27 2.48 -35.96
N PRO A 85 -5.42 2.52 -37.01
CA PRO A 85 -5.85 2.32 -38.39
C PRO A 85 -6.61 1.01 -38.58
N ALA A 86 -7.59 0.99 -39.50
CA ALA A 86 -8.48 -0.17 -39.70
C ALA A 86 -7.73 -1.43 -40.17
N ASP A 87 -6.64 -1.25 -40.92
CA ASP A 87 -5.77 -2.30 -41.46
C ASP A 87 -4.60 -2.67 -40.54
N ALA A 88 -4.42 -1.96 -39.42
CA ALA A 88 -3.36 -2.26 -38.47
C ALA A 88 -3.66 -3.56 -37.70
N ASN A 89 -2.61 -4.34 -37.43
CA ASN A 89 -2.63 -5.52 -36.54
C ASN A 89 -2.09 -5.20 -35.14
N THR A 90 -1.60 -3.98 -34.94
CA THR A 90 -1.07 -3.45 -33.69
C THR A 90 -1.59 -2.03 -33.47
N PHE A 91 -1.53 -1.57 -32.23
CA PHE A 91 -1.71 -0.16 -31.89
C PHE A 91 -0.47 0.36 -31.19
N ARG A 92 -0.16 1.63 -31.40
CA ARG A 92 1.09 2.24 -30.96
C ARG A 92 0.87 3.06 -29.69
N LEU A 93 1.73 2.85 -28.71
CA LEU A 93 1.81 3.67 -27.51
C LEU A 93 3.12 4.45 -27.46
N GLU A 94 3.03 5.70 -27.01
CA GLU A 94 4.17 6.56 -26.71
C GLU A 94 4.07 7.03 -25.26
N VAL A 95 5.01 6.58 -24.42
CA VAL A 95 5.03 6.89 -22.98
C VAL A 95 6.30 7.70 -22.68
N ALA A 96 6.10 8.91 -22.22
CA ALA A 96 7.15 9.84 -21.83
C ALA A 96 7.02 10.24 -20.36
N ASN A 97 8.09 10.79 -19.82
CA ASN A 97 8.16 11.26 -18.45
C ASN A 97 8.60 12.74 -18.43
N ALA A 98 8.02 13.54 -17.53
CA ALA A 98 8.40 14.93 -17.34
C ALA A 98 9.89 15.08 -17.00
N GLN A 99 10.47 14.09 -16.31
CA GLN A 99 11.90 13.99 -16.00
C GLN A 99 12.62 13.13 -17.04
N SER A 100 12.66 13.59 -18.29
CA SER A 100 13.17 12.83 -19.46
C SER A 100 14.60 12.32 -19.31
N ASP A 101 15.45 13.06 -18.59
CA ASP A 101 16.86 12.72 -18.37
C ASP A 101 17.02 11.46 -17.49
N LYS A 102 16.07 11.23 -16.59
CA LYS A 102 16.05 10.08 -15.67
C LYS A 102 15.23 8.92 -16.22
N PHE A 103 14.13 9.24 -16.88
CA PHE A 103 13.15 8.28 -17.37
C PHE A 103 12.95 8.48 -18.88
N PRO A 104 13.81 7.89 -19.72
CA PRO A 104 13.76 8.13 -21.14
C PRO A 104 12.45 7.63 -21.74
N ALA A 105 11.95 8.35 -22.75
CA ALA A 105 10.70 8.03 -23.44
C ALA A 105 10.75 6.65 -24.13
N ARG A 106 9.58 6.04 -24.28
CA ARG A 106 9.40 4.73 -24.89
C ARG A 106 8.26 4.75 -25.89
N SER A 107 8.46 4.04 -26.99
CA SER A 107 7.41 3.73 -27.94
C SER A 107 7.38 2.23 -28.16
N PHE A 108 6.19 1.65 -28.20
CA PHE A 108 6.02 0.23 -28.46
C PHE A 108 4.66 -0.05 -29.10
N ASP A 109 4.64 -1.09 -29.93
CA ASP A 109 3.44 -1.59 -30.58
C ASP A 109 2.90 -2.80 -29.81
N VAL A 110 1.58 -2.81 -29.59
CA VAL A 110 0.90 -3.92 -28.92
C VAL A 110 -0.05 -4.59 -29.91
N PRO A 111 -0.04 -5.93 -30.03
CA PRO A 111 -0.98 -6.62 -30.90
C PRO A 111 -2.43 -6.43 -30.44
N LEU A 112 -3.34 -6.25 -31.38
CA LEU A 112 -4.76 -5.99 -31.07
C LEU A 112 -5.39 -7.11 -30.23
N ASP A 113 -5.08 -8.36 -30.57
CA ASP A 113 -5.60 -9.57 -29.92
C ASP A 113 -4.54 -10.27 -29.04
N GLY A 114 -3.38 -9.65 -28.83
CA GLY A 114 -2.24 -10.26 -28.12
C GLY A 114 -2.00 -9.70 -26.72
N ASP A 115 -1.10 -10.36 -25.99
CA ASP A 115 -0.66 -9.89 -24.66
C ASP A 115 0.25 -8.66 -24.78
N VAL A 116 0.33 -7.89 -23.70
CA VAL A 116 1.26 -6.76 -23.59
C VAL A 116 2.66 -7.31 -23.28
N PRO A 117 3.69 -7.03 -24.10
CA PRO A 117 5.03 -7.56 -23.88
C PRO A 117 5.68 -6.89 -22.66
N ILE A 118 5.80 -7.63 -21.56
CA ILE A 118 6.50 -7.22 -20.34
C ILE A 118 7.67 -8.18 -20.10
N ASP A 119 8.90 -7.65 -20.16
CA ASP A 119 10.06 -8.39 -19.70
C ASP A 119 10.30 -8.10 -18.21
N ALA A 120 9.88 -9.03 -17.35
CA ALA A 120 10.05 -8.92 -15.91
C ALA A 120 11.52 -8.96 -15.44
N LYS A 121 12.47 -9.34 -16.32
CA LYS A 121 13.91 -9.33 -16.00
C LYS A 121 14.56 -7.97 -16.24
N VAL A 122 13.89 -7.07 -16.96
CA VAL A 122 14.40 -5.73 -17.25
C VAL A 122 13.74 -4.74 -16.30
N HIS A 123 14.56 -4.10 -15.45
CA HIS A 123 14.09 -3.04 -14.56
C HIS A 123 13.92 -1.74 -15.34
N GLU A 124 12.70 -1.53 -15.84
CA GLU A 124 12.32 -0.38 -16.63
C GLU A 124 11.07 0.29 -16.08
N TRP A 125 11.10 1.61 -15.93
CA TRP A 125 9.97 2.39 -15.40
C TRP A 125 8.68 2.22 -16.23
N SER A 126 8.80 2.05 -17.56
CA SER A 126 7.66 1.88 -18.45
C SER A 126 6.92 0.54 -18.24
N ASN A 127 7.55 -0.45 -17.59
CA ASN A 127 6.89 -1.72 -17.29
C ASN A 127 5.73 -1.54 -16.30
N TYR A 128 5.77 -0.53 -15.41
CA TYR A 128 4.63 -0.21 -14.54
C TYR A 128 3.43 0.30 -15.35
N PHE A 129 3.66 1.11 -16.38
CA PHE A 129 2.59 1.50 -17.31
C PHE A 129 2.05 0.30 -18.08
N LYS A 130 2.95 -0.54 -18.61
CA LYS A 130 2.57 -1.77 -19.33
C LYS A 130 1.76 -2.73 -18.47
N SER A 131 2.05 -2.82 -17.17
CA SER A 131 1.22 -3.55 -16.21
C SER A 131 -0.21 -3.02 -16.17
N GLY A 132 -0.41 -1.72 -15.94
CA GLY A 132 -1.75 -1.13 -15.94
C GLY A 132 -2.48 -1.30 -17.28
N LEU A 133 -1.75 -1.16 -18.39
CA LEU A 133 -2.24 -1.43 -19.74
C LEU A 133 -2.73 -2.87 -19.91
N ARG A 134 -1.93 -3.86 -19.48
CA ARG A 134 -2.26 -5.28 -19.60
C ARG A 134 -3.59 -5.60 -18.93
N GLY A 135 -3.75 -5.21 -17.66
CA GLY A 135 -4.98 -5.46 -16.92
C GLY A 135 -6.19 -4.74 -17.53
N ALA A 136 -6.02 -3.48 -17.94
CA ALA A 136 -7.11 -2.71 -18.56
C ALA A 136 -7.56 -3.31 -19.90
N LEU A 137 -6.63 -3.75 -20.75
CA LEU A 137 -6.98 -4.41 -22.00
C LEU A 137 -7.67 -5.75 -21.79
N GLU A 138 -7.24 -6.54 -20.80
CA GLU A 138 -7.91 -7.79 -20.46
C GLU A 138 -9.38 -7.55 -20.08
N LEU A 139 -9.63 -6.57 -19.20
CA LEU A 139 -10.98 -6.17 -18.82
C LEU A 139 -11.80 -5.66 -20.00
N LEU A 140 -11.23 -4.77 -20.82
CA LEU A 140 -11.93 -4.17 -21.96
C LEU A 140 -12.26 -5.21 -23.03
N ARG A 141 -11.33 -6.13 -23.34
CA ARG A 141 -11.58 -7.24 -24.28
C ARG A 141 -12.70 -8.14 -23.77
N ARG A 142 -12.74 -8.42 -22.45
CA ARG A 142 -13.84 -9.17 -21.84
C ARG A 142 -15.18 -8.43 -21.93
N LYS A 143 -15.20 -7.12 -21.65
CA LYS A 143 -16.43 -6.30 -21.67
C LYS A 143 -16.98 -6.06 -23.08
N ARG A 144 -16.10 -5.76 -24.04
CA ARG A 144 -16.45 -5.32 -25.40
C ARG A 144 -16.53 -6.48 -26.39
N GLY A 145 -15.95 -7.63 -26.07
CA GLY A 145 -16.00 -8.85 -26.87
C GLY A 145 -15.08 -8.84 -28.10
N PRO A 146 -15.20 -9.87 -28.96
CA PRO A 146 -14.43 -10.00 -30.19
C PRO A 146 -14.65 -8.78 -31.11
N GLY A 147 -13.57 -8.21 -31.64
CA GLY A 147 -13.61 -7.03 -32.51
C GLY A 147 -13.41 -5.69 -31.79
N PHE A 148 -13.25 -5.68 -30.46
CA PHE A 148 -12.73 -4.52 -29.76
C PHE A 148 -11.35 -4.14 -30.30
N ARG A 149 -11.19 -2.91 -30.78
CA ARG A 149 -9.93 -2.37 -31.25
C ARG A 149 -9.40 -1.36 -30.24
N PRO A 150 -8.32 -1.68 -29.50
CA PRO A 150 -7.69 -0.73 -28.60
C PRO A 150 -7.18 0.50 -29.35
N GLN A 151 -7.19 1.65 -28.69
CA GLN A 151 -6.69 2.90 -29.23
C GLN A 151 -5.20 3.10 -28.94
N GLY A 152 -4.51 3.74 -29.89
CA GLY A 152 -3.19 4.29 -29.64
C GLY A 152 -3.25 5.45 -28.65
N MET A 153 -2.17 5.68 -27.91
CA MET A 153 -2.11 6.75 -26.92
C MET A 153 -0.73 7.40 -26.89
N LYS A 154 -0.72 8.69 -26.63
CA LYS A 154 0.47 9.44 -26.22
C LYS A 154 0.28 9.88 -24.78
N ILE A 155 1.26 9.58 -23.95
CA ILE A 155 1.21 9.78 -22.50
C ILE A 155 2.44 10.55 -22.06
N LEU A 156 2.25 11.61 -21.29
CA LEU A 156 3.31 12.23 -20.48
C LEU A 156 2.97 12.04 -19.01
N MET A 157 3.86 11.39 -18.28
CA MET A 157 3.73 11.13 -16.85
C MET A 157 4.60 12.09 -16.03
N ASP A 158 4.05 12.60 -14.94
CA ASP A 158 4.82 13.24 -13.88
C ASP A 158 4.45 12.64 -12.52
N GLY A 159 5.46 12.38 -11.68
CA GLY A 159 5.32 11.68 -10.41
C GLY A 159 6.00 12.42 -9.28
N SER A 160 5.25 12.71 -8.21
CA SER A 160 5.77 13.35 -7.00
C SER A 160 5.90 12.40 -5.80
N VAL A 161 5.45 11.15 -5.93
CA VAL A 161 5.60 10.13 -4.88
C VAL A 161 7.07 9.75 -4.74
N PRO A 162 7.68 9.89 -3.56
CA PRO A 162 9.06 9.47 -3.35
C PRO A 162 9.32 8.02 -3.72
N ILE A 163 10.32 7.80 -4.58
CA ILE A 163 10.70 6.48 -5.08
C ILE A 163 11.46 5.72 -3.99
N GLY A 164 11.13 4.45 -3.78
CA GLY A 164 11.84 3.59 -2.83
C GLY A 164 11.52 3.85 -1.35
N GLY A 165 10.70 4.86 -1.04
CA GLY A 165 10.27 5.20 0.33
C GLY A 165 9.16 4.30 0.90
N GLY A 166 8.70 3.28 0.15
CA GLY A 166 7.57 2.48 0.61
C GLY A 166 6.23 3.22 0.60
N LEU A 167 6.11 4.33 -0.14
CA LEU A 167 4.89 5.13 -0.32
C LEU A 167 4.06 4.73 -1.56
N SER A 168 4.36 3.56 -2.12
CA SER A 168 3.64 2.94 -3.24
C SER A 168 3.56 3.77 -4.52
N SER A 169 4.68 4.36 -4.93
CA SER A 169 4.79 5.00 -6.25
C SER A 169 4.46 4.05 -7.41
N SER A 170 4.76 2.75 -7.27
CA SER A 170 4.40 1.72 -8.26
C SER A 170 2.89 1.53 -8.36
N ALA A 171 2.20 1.34 -7.23
CA ALA A 171 0.74 1.18 -7.21
C ALA A 171 0.04 2.44 -7.74
N ALA A 172 0.49 3.63 -7.33
CA ALA A 172 0.00 4.89 -7.87
C ALA A 172 0.12 4.94 -9.40
N PHE A 173 1.28 4.59 -9.95
CA PHE A 173 1.49 4.63 -11.38
C PHE A 173 0.68 3.56 -12.13
N VAL A 174 0.60 2.33 -11.60
CA VAL A 174 -0.19 1.23 -12.18
C VAL A 174 -1.68 1.57 -12.20
N SER A 175 -2.23 2.08 -11.09
CA SER A 175 -3.63 2.52 -11.00
C SER A 175 -3.92 3.68 -11.96
N ALA A 176 -3.06 4.70 -12.03
CA ALA A 176 -3.24 5.81 -12.97
C ALA A 176 -3.16 5.33 -14.42
N SER A 177 -2.29 4.37 -14.72
CA SER A 177 -2.12 3.80 -16.07
C SER A 177 -3.35 3.00 -16.48
N ALA A 178 -3.87 2.14 -15.61
CA ALA A 178 -5.10 1.38 -15.89
C ALA A 178 -6.30 2.31 -16.09
N LEU A 179 -6.43 3.34 -15.24
CA LEU A 179 -7.46 4.37 -15.39
C LEU A 179 -7.32 5.11 -16.74
N ALA A 180 -6.10 5.52 -17.10
CA ALA A 180 -5.82 6.17 -18.38
C ALA A 180 -6.24 5.32 -19.56
N VAL A 181 -5.89 4.04 -19.56
CA VAL A 181 -6.19 3.10 -20.65
C VAL A 181 -7.70 2.88 -20.78
N MET A 182 -8.41 2.68 -19.66
CA MET A 182 -9.88 2.53 -19.68
C MET A 182 -10.55 3.80 -20.23
N ARG A 183 -10.14 4.99 -19.77
CA ARG A 183 -10.67 6.27 -20.29
C ARG A 183 -10.37 6.48 -21.77
N ALA A 184 -9.13 6.23 -22.21
CA ALA A 184 -8.73 6.37 -23.60
C ALA A 184 -9.49 5.45 -24.56
N ASN A 185 -10.01 4.33 -24.06
CA ASN A 185 -10.80 3.36 -24.82
C ASN A 185 -12.32 3.52 -24.62
N GLY A 186 -12.77 4.69 -24.13
CA GLY A 186 -14.18 5.06 -24.10
C GLY A 186 -14.96 4.57 -22.88
N GLU A 187 -14.32 4.18 -21.78
CA GLU A 187 -15.01 3.98 -20.51
C GLU A 187 -15.27 5.33 -19.83
N GLU A 188 -16.50 5.84 -19.89
CA GLU A 188 -16.90 7.09 -19.24
C GLU A 188 -17.10 6.94 -17.72
N THR A 189 -17.33 5.72 -17.26
CA THR A 189 -17.50 5.38 -15.85
C THR A 189 -16.66 4.16 -15.53
N VAL A 190 -15.56 4.37 -14.81
CA VAL A 190 -14.65 3.29 -14.38
C VAL A 190 -15.02 2.92 -12.95
N ASP A 191 -15.42 1.68 -12.68
CA ASP A 191 -15.70 1.24 -11.31
C ASP A 191 -14.40 1.14 -10.49
N MET A 192 -14.42 1.65 -9.25
CA MET A 192 -13.26 1.64 -8.36
C MET A 192 -12.82 0.23 -7.97
N THR A 193 -13.75 -0.72 -7.82
CA THR A 193 -13.46 -2.11 -7.49
C THR A 193 -12.76 -2.77 -8.67
N GLU A 194 -13.29 -2.62 -9.88
CA GLU A 194 -12.67 -3.14 -11.09
C GLU A 194 -11.26 -2.56 -11.29
N LEU A 195 -11.09 -1.24 -11.12
CA LEU A 195 -9.76 -0.60 -11.20
C LEU A 195 -8.79 -1.17 -10.16
N THR A 196 -9.25 -1.38 -8.93
CA THR A 196 -8.41 -1.86 -7.84
C THR A 196 -7.99 -3.31 -8.05
N GLU A 197 -8.93 -4.22 -8.31
CA GLU A 197 -8.65 -5.64 -8.56
C GLU A 197 -7.69 -5.83 -9.74
N LEU A 198 -7.91 -5.07 -10.81
CA LEU A 198 -7.06 -5.05 -11.98
C LEU A 198 -5.65 -4.57 -11.63
N ALA A 199 -5.52 -3.46 -10.89
CA ALA A 199 -4.22 -2.94 -10.48
C ALA A 199 -3.46 -3.94 -9.59
N ILE A 200 -4.16 -4.64 -8.70
CA ILE A 200 -3.59 -5.70 -7.85
C ILE A 200 -3.02 -6.84 -8.69
N VAL A 201 -3.81 -7.38 -9.61
CA VAL A 201 -3.37 -8.49 -10.47
C VAL A 201 -2.25 -8.06 -11.42
N SER A 202 -2.33 -6.84 -11.94
CA SER A 202 -1.38 -6.30 -12.92
C SER A 202 0.01 -6.01 -12.33
N GLU A 203 0.09 -5.60 -11.07
CA GLU A 203 1.37 -5.33 -10.41
C GLU A 203 2.17 -6.63 -10.18
N ARG A 204 1.48 -7.76 -10.02
CA ARG A 204 2.12 -9.09 -9.94
C ARG A 204 2.87 -9.44 -11.22
N ALA A 205 2.45 -8.92 -12.38
CA ALA A 205 3.13 -9.16 -13.66
C ALA A 205 4.54 -8.57 -13.73
N VAL A 206 4.88 -7.57 -12.89
CA VAL A 206 6.22 -7.00 -12.77
C VAL A 206 6.99 -7.52 -11.54
N GLY A 207 6.51 -8.61 -10.94
CA GLY A 207 7.19 -9.30 -9.84
C GLY A 207 6.96 -8.70 -8.45
N VAL A 208 5.93 -7.87 -8.27
CA VAL A 208 5.55 -7.31 -6.97
C VAL A 208 4.36 -8.09 -6.41
N ASN A 209 4.58 -8.89 -5.36
CA ASN A 209 3.55 -9.68 -4.70
C ASN A 209 2.86 -8.89 -3.57
N SER A 210 2.15 -7.80 -3.92
CA SER A 210 1.42 -6.96 -2.96
C SER A 210 0.05 -7.56 -2.54
N GLY A 211 -0.38 -7.32 -1.30
CA GLY A 211 -1.62 -7.84 -0.69
C GLY A 211 -2.90 -7.07 -1.05
N GLY A 212 -2.80 -5.96 -1.79
CA GLY A 212 -3.94 -5.15 -2.25
C GLY A 212 -4.20 -3.88 -1.45
N MET A 213 -3.49 -3.65 -0.35
CA MET A 213 -3.57 -2.43 0.46
C MET A 213 -3.26 -1.18 -0.38
N ASP A 214 -2.17 -1.22 -1.13
CA ASP A 214 -1.60 -0.05 -1.81
C ASP A 214 -2.56 0.51 -2.87
N GLN A 215 -3.07 -0.39 -3.71
CA GLN A 215 -4.04 -0.07 -4.76
C GLN A 215 -5.36 0.37 -4.15
N SER A 216 -5.82 -0.31 -3.08
CA SER A 216 -7.06 0.06 -2.39
C SER A 216 -6.96 1.49 -1.83
N ALA A 217 -5.87 1.82 -1.15
CA ALA A 217 -5.62 3.18 -0.65
C ALA A 217 -5.53 4.20 -1.79
N SER A 218 -4.85 3.85 -2.89
CA SER A 218 -4.70 4.72 -4.05
C SER A 218 -6.03 5.00 -4.77
N VAL A 219 -6.96 4.04 -4.79
CA VAL A 219 -8.24 4.18 -5.50
C VAL A 219 -9.35 4.71 -4.61
N PHE A 220 -9.55 4.13 -3.43
CA PHE A 220 -10.75 4.36 -2.61
C PHE A 220 -10.65 5.47 -1.56
N SER A 221 -9.45 6.05 -1.33
CA SER A 221 -9.31 7.10 -0.31
C SER A 221 -10.18 8.32 -0.59
N GLN A 222 -10.68 8.95 0.46
CA GLN A 222 -11.40 10.21 0.40
C GLN A 222 -10.62 11.28 1.15
N ARG A 223 -10.72 12.53 0.68
CA ARG A 223 -10.04 13.66 1.33
C ARG A 223 -10.48 13.73 2.80
N GLY A 224 -9.52 13.84 3.70
CA GLY A 224 -9.76 13.90 5.14
C GLY A 224 -10.04 12.56 5.82
N SER A 225 -9.94 11.43 5.11
CA SER A 225 -10.15 10.11 5.68
C SER A 225 -8.91 9.21 5.57
N ALA A 226 -8.70 8.36 6.57
CA ALA A 226 -8.02 7.09 6.35
C ALA A 226 -8.95 6.13 5.58
N LEU A 227 -8.43 4.96 5.23
CA LEU A 227 -9.16 3.90 4.56
C LEU A 227 -9.01 2.62 5.36
N PHE A 228 -10.10 2.13 5.95
CA PHE A 228 -10.11 0.81 6.56
C PHE A 228 -10.29 -0.24 5.46
N VAL A 229 -9.27 -1.08 5.29
CA VAL A 229 -9.22 -2.13 4.26
C VAL A 229 -9.27 -3.49 4.96
N SER A 230 -10.28 -4.30 4.64
CA SER A 230 -10.37 -5.71 5.07
C SER A 230 -10.18 -6.62 3.86
N PHE A 231 -9.53 -7.76 4.05
CA PHE A 231 -9.24 -8.75 3.00
C PHE A 231 -10.06 -10.03 3.12
N ALA A 232 -10.64 -10.29 4.29
CA ALA A 232 -11.40 -11.49 4.61
C ALA A 232 -12.80 -11.11 5.13
N PRO A 233 -13.87 -11.80 4.69
CA PRO A 233 -13.90 -12.88 3.69
C PRO A 233 -13.73 -12.39 2.24
N SER A 234 -13.77 -11.07 2.02
CA SER A 234 -13.56 -10.43 0.72
C SER A 234 -12.90 -9.07 0.90
N LEU A 235 -12.27 -8.56 -0.18
CA LEU A 235 -11.69 -7.23 -0.19
C LEU A 235 -12.79 -6.17 -0.04
N THR A 236 -12.77 -5.43 1.07
CA THR A 236 -13.64 -4.29 1.31
C THR A 236 -12.82 -3.10 1.76
N ALA A 237 -13.26 -1.91 1.34
CA ALA A 237 -12.64 -0.65 1.68
C ALA A 237 -13.72 0.36 2.06
N ARG A 238 -13.53 1.05 3.18
CA ARG A 238 -14.41 2.12 3.67
C ARG A 238 -13.59 3.29 4.24
N PRO A 239 -14.02 4.55 4.03
CA PRO A 239 -13.32 5.69 4.57
C PRO A 239 -13.55 5.76 6.08
N VAL A 240 -12.55 6.26 6.80
CA VAL A 240 -12.60 6.53 8.24
C VAL A 240 -12.14 7.96 8.45
N PHE A 241 -13.05 8.84 8.84
CA PHE A 241 -12.76 10.26 8.98
C PHE A 241 -12.09 10.56 10.32
N PHE A 242 -11.09 11.43 10.29
CA PHE A 242 -10.52 11.96 11.52
C PHE A 242 -11.42 13.07 12.06
N PRO A 243 -11.69 13.12 13.39
CA PRO A 243 -12.37 14.27 13.97
C PRO A 243 -11.50 15.52 13.87
N ALA A 244 -12.14 16.69 13.94
CA ALA A 244 -11.42 17.94 14.12
C ALA A 244 -10.69 17.92 15.48
N THR A 245 -9.44 18.35 15.49
CA THR A 245 -8.55 18.30 16.67
C THR A 245 -7.93 19.67 16.90
N ASN A 246 -7.67 20.00 18.17
CA ASN A 246 -6.92 21.19 18.56
C ASN A 246 -5.85 20.80 19.61
N PRO A 247 -4.55 20.87 19.29
CA PRO A 247 -3.99 21.30 18.02
C PRO A 247 -4.36 20.36 16.85
N GLU A 248 -4.45 20.93 15.65
CA GLU A 248 -4.80 20.17 14.43
C GLU A 248 -3.78 19.07 14.17
N LEU A 249 -4.26 17.83 14.00
CA LEU A 249 -3.41 16.69 13.67
C LEU A 249 -2.97 16.71 12.19
N THR A 250 -1.67 16.50 11.96
CA THR A 250 -1.09 16.32 10.63
C THR A 250 -0.24 15.04 10.58
N PHE A 251 -0.19 14.39 9.42
CA PHE A 251 0.74 13.31 9.17
C PHE A 251 1.96 13.83 8.42
N VAL A 252 3.14 13.56 8.97
CA VAL A 252 4.40 13.89 8.34
C VAL A 252 5.10 12.59 7.98
N ILE A 253 5.63 12.52 6.76
CA ILE A 253 6.37 11.36 6.26
C ILE A 253 7.81 11.78 6.05
N ALA A 254 8.76 11.04 6.62
CA ALA A 254 10.19 11.29 6.48
C ALA A 254 10.88 10.12 5.79
N GLN A 255 11.75 10.40 4.83
CA GLN A 255 12.55 9.37 4.16
C GLN A 255 13.81 9.06 4.96
N SER A 256 14.11 7.78 5.16
CA SER A 256 15.41 7.34 5.69
C SER A 256 16.55 7.47 4.68
N PHE A 257 16.22 7.50 3.38
CA PHE A 257 17.15 7.31 2.26
C PHE A 257 17.90 5.96 2.27
N VAL A 258 17.44 4.99 3.06
CA VAL A 258 17.87 3.60 2.98
C VAL A 258 16.91 2.86 2.06
N THR A 259 17.44 2.32 0.96
CA THR A 259 16.63 1.59 -0.02
C THR A 259 16.23 0.22 0.50
N SER A 260 14.92 0.00 0.68
CA SER A 260 14.35 -1.33 0.93
C SER A 260 14.22 -2.11 -0.39
N ASN A 261 15.29 -2.81 -0.80
CA ASN A 261 15.29 -3.59 -2.04
C ASN A 261 14.59 -4.95 -1.86
N LYS A 262 13.25 -4.94 -1.91
CA LYS A 262 12.39 -6.11 -1.70
C LYS A 262 12.73 -7.31 -2.58
N GLN A 263 13.25 -7.11 -3.78
CA GLN A 263 13.58 -8.20 -4.70
C GLN A 263 14.88 -8.90 -4.30
N VAL A 264 15.92 -8.13 -3.95
CA VAL A 264 17.24 -8.68 -3.62
C VAL A 264 17.25 -9.25 -2.20
N THR A 265 16.70 -8.52 -1.23
CA THR A 265 16.68 -8.95 0.18
C THR A 265 15.47 -9.80 0.53
N GLY A 266 14.53 -9.99 -0.41
CA GLY A 266 13.33 -10.79 -0.24
C GLY A 266 13.57 -12.13 0.50
N PRO A 267 14.55 -12.96 0.09
CA PRO A 267 14.80 -14.25 0.72
C PRO A 267 15.19 -14.23 2.20
N ILE A 268 15.68 -13.11 2.71
CA ILE A 268 16.08 -12.96 4.12
C ILE A 268 15.18 -11.98 4.90
N HIS A 269 14.38 -11.17 4.19
CA HIS A 269 13.49 -10.15 4.75
C HIS A 269 12.04 -10.49 4.39
N TYR A 270 11.45 -9.81 3.40
CA TYR A 270 10.02 -9.86 3.11
C TYR A 270 9.47 -11.28 2.84
N ASN A 271 10.11 -12.07 1.96
CA ASN A 271 9.62 -13.43 1.66
C ASN A 271 9.79 -14.36 2.88
N LEU A 272 10.90 -14.21 3.62
CA LEU A 272 11.09 -14.96 4.86
C LEU A 272 9.95 -14.68 5.84
N ARG A 273 9.55 -13.41 6.00
CA ARG A 273 8.43 -13.03 6.88
C ARG A 273 7.09 -13.62 6.44
N VAL A 274 6.79 -13.62 5.13
CA VAL A 274 5.60 -14.28 4.59
C VAL A 274 5.61 -15.77 4.92
N VAL A 275 6.73 -16.45 4.70
CA VAL A 275 6.89 -17.88 5.00
C VAL A 275 6.78 -18.16 6.50
N GLU A 276 7.42 -17.37 7.35
CA GLU A 276 7.34 -17.50 8.82
C GLU A 276 5.89 -17.34 9.31
N CYS A 277 5.12 -16.38 8.78
CA CYS A 277 3.71 -16.22 9.14
C CYS A 277 2.84 -17.40 8.69
N SER A 278 3.00 -17.88 7.45
CA SER A 278 2.25 -19.04 6.94
C SER A 278 2.60 -20.32 7.70
N MET A 279 3.88 -20.55 8.00
CA MET A 279 4.32 -21.67 8.84
C MET A 279 3.74 -21.56 10.25
N ALA A 280 3.69 -20.36 10.84
CA ALA A 280 3.11 -20.17 12.16
C ALA A 280 1.60 -20.50 12.18
N GLY A 281 0.84 -20.06 11.17
CA GLY A 281 -0.58 -20.41 11.03
C GLY A 281 -0.80 -21.93 10.92
N ALA A 282 -0.01 -22.61 10.08
CA ALA A 282 -0.08 -24.07 9.95
C ALA A 282 0.33 -24.80 11.23
N PHE A 283 1.39 -24.34 11.90
CA PHE A 283 1.88 -24.91 13.15
C PHE A 283 0.83 -24.78 14.25
N LEU A 284 0.28 -23.58 14.45
CA LEU A 284 -0.74 -23.32 15.47
C LEU A 284 -1.99 -24.17 15.23
N ASN A 285 -2.44 -24.28 13.97
CA ASN A 285 -3.55 -25.16 13.60
C ASN A 285 -3.26 -26.63 13.95
N ALA A 286 -2.09 -27.15 13.59
CA ALA A 286 -1.72 -28.54 13.89
C ALA A 286 -1.58 -28.81 15.40
N ALA A 287 -1.12 -27.82 16.17
CA ALA A 287 -0.89 -27.95 17.60
C ALA A 287 -2.15 -27.77 18.47
N LEU A 288 -3.08 -26.90 18.05
CA LEU A 288 -4.20 -26.46 18.89
C LEU A 288 -5.57 -27.01 18.47
N ASN A 289 -5.76 -27.37 17.19
CA ASN A 289 -7.03 -27.87 16.69
C ASN A 289 -7.06 -29.41 16.66
N PRO A 290 -8.24 -30.06 16.61
CA PRO A 290 -8.35 -31.50 16.46
C PRO A 290 -7.52 -32.04 15.29
N ALA A 291 -6.91 -33.21 15.46
CA ALA A 291 -6.07 -33.82 14.43
C ALA A 291 -6.82 -33.94 13.09
N GLY A 292 -6.19 -33.48 12.00
CA GLY A 292 -6.79 -33.47 10.66
C GLY A 292 -7.61 -32.22 10.32
N THR A 293 -7.73 -31.25 11.23
CA THR A 293 -8.33 -29.94 10.94
C THR A 293 -7.61 -29.27 9.79
N LYS A 294 -8.32 -29.00 8.70
CA LYS A 294 -7.76 -28.29 7.54
C LYS A 294 -8.03 -26.81 7.65
N LEU A 295 -6.99 -26.03 7.38
CA LEU A 295 -7.14 -24.59 7.20
C LEU A 295 -8.01 -24.28 5.97
N PRO A 296 -8.84 -23.24 6.02
CA PRO A 296 -9.57 -22.78 4.84
C PRO A 296 -8.58 -22.36 3.75
N LYS A 297 -8.93 -22.61 2.48
CA LYS A 297 -8.19 -22.02 1.37
C LYS A 297 -8.43 -20.52 1.37
N ASP A 298 -7.36 -19.74 1.33
CA ASP A 298 -7.44 -18.30 1.40
C ASP A 298 -6.61 -17.60 0.31
N ALA A 299 -6.74 -16.27 0.23
CA ALA A 299 -6.09 -15.45 -0.79
C ALA A 299 -4.64 -15.03 -0.44
N SER A 300 -4.07 -15.55 0.65
CA SER A 300 -2.69 -15.26 1.04
C SER A 300 -1.69 -15.80 0.01
N PRO A 301 -0.43 -15.30 -0.04
CA PRO A 301 0.54 -15.70 -1.05
C PRO A 301 0.79 -17.22 -1.14
N LEU A 302 0.67 -17.94 -0.03
CA LEU A 302 0.86 -19.39 0.05
C LEU A 302 -0.45 -20.16 0.26
N GLY A 303 -1.60 -19.48 0.35
CA GLY A 303 -2.91 -20.08 0.64
C GLY A 303 -3.03 -20.60 2.08
N ILE A 304 -2.15 -20.13 2.97
CA ILE A 304 -2.08 -20.46 4.39
C ILE A 304 -1.77 -19.16 5.15
N SER A 305 -2.71 -18.70 5.97
CA SER A 305 -2.57 -17.49 6.77
C SER A 305 -2.85 -17.71 8.27
N ILE A 306 -2.45 -16.74 9.09
CA ILE A 306 -2.81 -16.70 10.51
C ILE A 306 -4.31 -16.45 10.68
N HIS A 307 -4.97 -15.69 9.78
CA HIS A 307 -6.43 -15.56 9.78
C HIS A 307 -7.12 -16.90 9.46
N GLY A 308 -6.57 -17.70 8.55
CA GLY A 308 -7.09 -19.05 8.32
C GLY A 308 -7.05 -19.91 9.58
N PHE A 309 -5.98 -19.79 10.38
CA PHE A 309 -5.91 -20.42 11.71
C PHE A 309 -6.93 -19.82 12.68
N HIS A 310 -7.10 -18.49 12.71
CA HIS A 310 -8.12 -17.81 13.50
C HIS A 310 -9.50 -18.44 13.26
N ASP A 311 -9.91 -18.55 12.00
CA ASP A 311 -11.21 -19.11 11.61
C ASP A 311 -11.33 -20.59 12.04
N ALA A 312 -10.30 -21.40 11.79
CA ALA A 312 -10.29 -22.81 12.16
C ALA A 312 -10.35 -23.04 13.68
N TYR A 313 -9.67 -22.18 14.45
CA TYR A 313 -9.65 -22.24 15.91
C TYR A 313 -11.06 -22.02 16.49
N PHE A 314 -11.72 -20.92 16.14
CA PHE A 314 -13.05 -20.60 16.65
C PHE A 314 -14.19 -21.38 15.97
N ALA A 315 -13.91 -22.15 14.92
CA ALA A 315 -14.86 -23.15 14.42
C ALA A 315 -15.01 -24.36 15.36
N SER A 316 -14.03 -24.60 16.25
CA SER A 316 -13.97 -25.76 17.15
C SER A 316 -13.82 -25.42 18.63
N HIS A 317 -13.76 -24.14 18.97
CA HIS A 317 -13.59 -23.63 20.33
C HIS A 317 -14.67 -22.60 20.65
N ASP A 318 -14.93 -22.41 21.95
CA ASP A 318 -15.92 -21.44 22.43
C ASP A 318 -15.56 -20.00 22.03
N LEU A 319 -16.59 -19.24 21.69
CA LEU A 319 -16.46 -17.82 21.37
C LEU A 319 -16.25 -17.00 22.66
N PRO A 320 -15.20 -16.16 22.76
CA PRO A 320 -14.85 -15.48 23.99
C PRO A 320 -15.61 -14.16 24.20
N HIS A 321 -16.86 -14.08 23.75
CA HIS A 321 -17.68 -12.87 23.78
C HIS A 321 -19.16 -13.20 24.05
N ALA A 322 -19.89 -12.19 24.52
CA ALA A 322 -21.33 -12.31 24.72
C ALA A 322 -22.07 -12.40 23.37
N ALA A 323 -23.24 -13.02 23.36
CA ALA A 323 -24.03 -13.22 22.14
C ALA A 323 -24.50 -11.90 21.48
N ASP A 324 -24.55 -10.82 22.25
CA ASP A 324 -24.94 -9.46 21.83
C ASP A 324 -23.74 -8.53 21.57
N ALA A 325 -22.50 -9.04 21.64
CA ALA A 325 -21.30 -8.25 21.35
C ALA A 325 -21.32 -7.72 19.91
N SER A 326 -20.85 -6.49 19.74
CA SER A 326 -20.61 -5.95 18.39
C SER A 326 -19.54 -6.76 17.66
N HIS A 327 -19.52 -6.67 16.32
CA HIS A 327 -18.52 -7.37 15.51
C HIS A 327 -17.09 -7.00 15.91
N GLU A 328 -16.83 -5.73 16.26
CA GLU A 328 -15.49 -5.31 16.69
C GLU A 328 -15.11 -5.86 18.08
N GLU A 329 -16.05 -5.89 19.03
CA GLU A 329 -15.80 -6.44 20.37
C GLU A 329 -15.52 -7.95 20.30
N ALA A 330 -16.27 -8.67 19.47
CA ALA A 330 -16.03 -10.08 19.19
C ALA A 330 -14.63 -10.31 18.61
N ALA A 331 -14.24 -9.52 17.61
CA ALA A 331 -12.93 -9.61 16.97
C ALA A 331 -11.77 -9.29 17.95
N GLU A 332 -11.91 -8.25 18.78
CA GLU A 332 -10.93 -7.93 19.82
C GLU A 332 -10.77 -9.08 20.83
N ALA A 333 -11.88 -9.65 21.30
CA ALA A 333 -11.87 -10.75 22.26
C ALA A 333 -11.20 -12.01 21.68
N GLN A 334 -11.51 -12.35 20.43
CA GLN A 334 -10.90 -13.46 19.71
C GLN A 334 -9.38 -13.27 19.57
N LEU A 335 -8.93 -12.09 19.13
CA LEU A 335 -7.50 -11.78 19.01
C LEU A 335 -6.77 -11.92 20.34
N ARG A 336 -7.36 -11.49 21.45
CA ARG A 336 -6.75 -11.64 22.80
C ARG A 336 -6.56 -13.11 23.18
N VAL A 337 -7.52 -13.96 22.89
CA VAL A 337 -7.40 -15.42 23.09
C VAL A 337 -6.30 -15.98 22.20
N LEU A 338 -6.28 -15.62 20.92
CA LEU A 338 -5.26 -16.10 19.98
C LEU A 338 -3.84 -15.68 20.39
N ILE A 339 -3.66 -14.46 20.89
CA ILE A 339 -2.38 -13.99 21.43
C ILE A 339 -1.94 -14.87 22.60
N ASP A 340 -2.83 -15.14 23.56
CA ASP A 340 -2.52 -15.96 24.73
C ASP A 340 -2.15 -17.41 24.36
N VAL A 341 -2.95 -18.07 23.53
CA VAL A 341 -2.64 -19.45 23.08
C VAL A 341 -1.38 -19.49 22.22
N THR A 342 -1.11 -18.46 21.41
CA THR A 342 0.13 -18.35 20.64
C THR A 342 1.35 -18.28 21.56
N ARG A 343 1.30 -17.46 22.62
CA ARG A 343 2.39 -17.36 23.61
C ARG A 343 2.65 -18.70 24.33
N LYS A 344 1.59 -19.45 24.61
CA LYS A 344 1.68 -20.76 25.30
C LYS A 344 2.19 -21.88 24.39
N THR A 345 1.86 -21.83 23.10
CA THR A 345 2.18 -22.89 22.13
C THR A 345 3.53 -22.68 21.47
N LEU A 346 3.82 -21.47 21.00
CA LEU A 346 5.08 -21.13 20.35
C LEU A 346 6.05 -20.58 21.39
N THR A 347 6.80 -21.46 22.04
CA THR A 347 7.69 -21.11 23.16
C THR A 347 9.14 -20.82 22.77
N SER A 348 9.59 -21.20 21.58
CA SER A 348 10.98 -20.99 21.15
C SER A 348 11.21 -19.55 20.68
N GLU A 349 12.04 -18.80 21.39
CA GLU A 349 12.46 -17.44 21.00
C GLU A 349 13.57 -17.46 19.94
N GLU A 350 14.39 -18.51 19.87
CA GLU A 350 15.41 -18.65 18.81
C GLU A 350 14.82 -19.17 17.48
N GLY A 351 13.49 -19.31 17.40
CA GLY A 351 12.78 -19.86 16.25
C GLY A 351 12.85 -21.40 16.19
N TYR A 352 12.42 -21.97 15.08
CA TYR A 352 12.25 -23.42 14.87
C TYR A 352 13.00 -23.89 13.62
N THR A 353 13.55 -25.10 13.63
CA THR A 353 14.13 -25.72 12.42
C THR A 353 13.06 -26.31 11.51
N ARG A 354 13.42 -26.67 10.27
CA ARG A 354 12.51 -27.36 9.35
C ARG A 354 12.01 -28.68 9.95
N GLU A 355 12.88 -29.43 10.61
CA GLU A 355 12.57 -30.72 11.24
C GLU A 355 11.56 -30.55 12.39
N GLU A 356 11.75 -29.53 13.23
CA GLU A 356 10.85 -29.22 14.34
C GLU A 356 9.44 -28.87 13.82
N ILE A 357 9.37 -28.06 12.76
CA ILE A 357 8.10 -27.66 12.13
C ILE A 357 7.46 -28.88 11.44
N ALA A 358 8.19 -29.58 10.58
CA ALA A 358 7.71 -30.74 9.84
C ALA A 358 7.14 -31.82 10.77
N LYS A 359 7.80 -32.06 11.91
CA LYS A 359 7.33 -32.98 12.95
C LYS A 359 5.95 -32.59 13.51
N VAL A 360 5.72 -31.31 13.78
CA VAL A 360 4.43 -30.82 14.29
C VAL A 360 3.34 -30.89 13.22
N LEU A 361 3.69 -30.58 11.97
CA LEU A 361 2.77 -30.65 10.84
C LEU A 361 2.46 -32.10 10.40
N GLY A 362 3.24 -33.09 10.86
CA GLY A 362 3.09 -34.49 10.46
C GLY A 362 3.50 -34.75 9.01
N VAL A 363 4.48 -34.00 8.49
CA VAL A 363 4.99 -34.10 7.11
C VAL A 363 6.50 -34.31 7.11
N SER A 364 7.06 -34.68 5.96
CA SER A 364 8.51 -34.67 5.73
C SER A 364 9.05 -33.25 5.54
N VAL A 365 10.36 -33.07 5.72
CA VAL A 365 11.03 -31.79 5.43
C VAL A 365 10.87 -31.40 3.95
N GLN A 366 10.92 -32.38 3.05
CA GLN A 366 10.72 -32.15 1.62
C GLN A 366 9.32 -31.61 1.33
N GLU A 367 8.27 -32.22 1.90
CA GLU A 367 6.89 -31.74 1.74
C GLU A 367 6.72 -30.34 2.34
N LEU A 368 7.35 -30.05 3.48
CA LEU A 368 7.34 -28.72 4.08
C LEU A 368 7.95 -27.67 3.13
N GLU A 369 9.08 -27.98 2.50
CA GLU A 369 9.71 -27.09 1.52
C GLU A 369 8.85 -26.90 0.27
N GLU A 370 8.20 -27.96 -0.20
CA GLU A 370 7.25 -27.89 -1.33
C GLU A 370 6.06 -26.98 -1.00
N ILE A 371 5.53 -27.04 0.22
CA ILE A 371 4.39 -26.20 0.65
C ILE A 371 4.78 -24.73 0.77
N PHE A 372 5.88 -24.44 1.48
CA PHE A 372 6.18 -23.06 1.91
C PHE A 372 7.25 -22.35 1.10
N MET A 373 8.12 -23.06 0.39
CA MET A 373 9.32 -22.48 -0.23
C MET A 373 9.38 -22.67 -1.75
N SER A 374 8.45 -23.43 -2.35
CA SER A 374 8.42 -23.64 -3.81
C SER A 374 8.10 -22.37 -4.61
N LYS A 375 7.23 -21.51 -4.07
CA LYS A 375 6.79 -20.26 -4.72
C LYS A 375 7.64 -19.05 -4.33
N LEU A 376 8.28 -19.09 -3.18
CA LEU A 376 9.03 -17.97 -2.60
C LEU A 376 10.41 -18.45 -2.17
N SER A 377 11.45 -17.84 -2.73
CA SER A 377 12.81 -18.10 -2.30
C SER A 377 13.02 -17.55 -0.89
N VAL A 378 13.55 -18.39 0.00
CA VAL A 378 13.84 -18.07 1.40
C VAL A 378 15.18 -18.65 1.82
N ARG A 379 15.94 -17.91 2.62
CA ARG A 379 17.24 -18.30 3.17
C ARG A 379 17.22 -18.14 4.69
N ALA A 380 16.97 -19.23 5.39
CA ALA A 380 17.01 -19.29 6.85
C ALA A 380 17.30 -20.72 7.32
N GLU A 381 18.01 -20.82 8.46
CA GLU A 381 18.21 -22.07 9.20
C GLU A 381 17.12 -22.28 10.25
N ARG A 382 16.67 -21.19 10.88
CA ARG A 382 15.57 -21.17 11.85
C ARG A 382 14.51 -20.15 11.46
N PHE A 383 13.27 -20.43 11.82
CA PHE A 383 12.09 -19.62 11.53
C PHE A 383 11.46 -19.13 12.83
N LYS A 384 11.38 -17.80 13.04
CA LYS A 384 10.89 -17.16 14.27
C LYS A 384 9.35 -17.10 14.32
N LEU A 385 8.71 -18.27 14.27
CA LEU A 385 7.25 -18.42 14.19
C LEU A 385 6.53 -17.66 15.32
N ARG A 386 7.05 -17.77 16.55
CA ARG A 386 6.50 -17.11 17.74
C ARG A 386 6.36 -15.61 17.53
N GLN A 387 7.46 -14.94 17.24
CA GLN A 387 7.50 -13.49 17.15
C GLN A 387 6.65 -12.98 15.99
N ARG A 388 6.62 -13.71 14.87
CA ARG A 388 5.86 -13.29 13.69
C ARG A 388 4.37 -13.42 13.94
N ALA A 389 3.92 -14.52 14.54
CA ALA A 389 2.52 -14.70 14.91
C ALA A 389 2.06 -13.66 15.95
N LEU A 390 2.87 -13.41 16.98
CA LEU A 390 2.56 -12.40 17.99
C LEU A 390 2.49 -10.99 17.40
N HIS A 391 3.45 -10.61 16.56
CA HIS A 391 3.38 -9.33 15.86
C HIS A 391 2.07 -9.21 15.08
N VAL A 392 1.72 -10.21 14.26
CA VAL A 392 0.53 -10.15 13.41
C VAL A 392 -0.75 -10.03 14.24
N LEU A 393 -0.92 -10.85 15.27
CA LEU A 393 -2.13 -10.84 16.10
C LEU A 393 -2.23 -9.56 16.95
N GLU A 394 -1.12 -9.11 17.54
CA GLU A 394 -1.09 -7.89 18.34
C GLU A 394 -1.26 -6.63 17.47
N GLU A 395 -0.74 -6.63 16.24
CA GLU A 395 -0.90 -5.53 15.29
C GLU A 395 -2.34 -5.47 14.77
N ALA A 396 -2.96 -6.61 14.44
CA ALA A 396 -4.37 -6.66 14.10
C ALA A 396 -5.25 -6.13 15.24
N LEU A 397 -4.92 -6.44 16.49
CA LEU A 397 -5.60 -5.90 17.66
C LEU A 397 -5.40 -4.38 17.78
N ARG A 398 -4.19 -3.88 17.51
CA ARG A 398 -3.90 -2.43 17.51
C ARG A 398 -4.70 -1.69 16.45
N VAL A 399 -4.92 -2.26 15.26
CA VAL A 399 -5.80 -1.67 14.24
C VAL A 399 -7.22 -1.49 14.78
N LEU A 400 -7.80 -2.51 15.43
CA LEU A 400 -9.13 -2.41 16.03
C LEU A 400 -9.18 -1.38 17.17
N GLN A 401 -8.15 -1.31 18.00
CA GLN A 401 -8.03 -0.32 19.06
C GLN A 401 -7.95 1.11 18.51
N PHE A 402 -7.18 1.31 17.42
CA PHE A 402 -7.08 2.60 16.76
C PHE A 402 -8.43 3.03 16.18
N MET A 403 -9.14 2.09 15.53
CA MET A 403 -10.48 2.30 15.02
C MET A 403 -11.48 2.64 16.13
N LYS A 404 -11.42 1.96 17.28
CA LYS A 404 -12.25 2.26 18.44
C LYS A 404 -12.02 3.68 18.95
N VAL A 405 -10.76 4.11 19.06
CA VAL A 405 -10.43 5.49 19.46
C VAL A 405 -10.96 6.49 18.44
N LEU A 406 -10.84 6.22 17.13
CA LEU A 406 -11.34 7.11 16.08
C LEU A 406 -12.87 7.22 16.04
N GLU A 407 -13.60 6.10 16.09
CA GLU A 407 -15.03 6.06 15.78
C GLU A 407 -15.92 6.10 17.02
N LYS A 408 -15.50 5.45 18.13
CA LYS A 408 -16.31 5.30 19.34
C LYS A 408 -15.93 6.30 20.44
N GLU A 409 -14.74 6.87 20.36
CA GLU A 409 -14.18 7.73 21.41
C GLU A 409 -13.72 9.10 20.88
N ALA A 410 -14.25 9.51 19.72
CA ALA A 410 -14.02 10.84 19.18
C ALA A 410 -14.45 11.92 20.19
N PRO A 411 -13.64 12.99 20.40
CA PRO A 411 -13.96 14.02 21.37
C PRO A 411 -15.19 14.83 20.94
N THR A 412 -16.09 15.10 21.88
CA THR A 412 -17.21 16.03 21.67
C THR A 412 -16.81 17.48 21.89
N ASP A 413 -15.85 17.72 22.79
CA ASP A 413 -15.19 19.02 23.00
C ASP A 413 -13.86 19.04 22.25
N THR A 414 -13.74 19.97 21.31
CA THR A 414 -12.55 20.14 20.46
C THR A 414 -11.65 21.29 20.91
N ALA A 415 -11.88 21.87 22.09
CA ALA A 415 -11.06 22.95 22.62
C ALA A 415 -9.61 22.52 22.88
N ASP A 416 -9.39 21.33 23.43
CA ASP A 416 -8.08 20.69 23.59
C ASP A 416 -8.20 19.16 23.43
N THR A 417 -7.64 18.63 22.35
CA THR A 417 -7.66 17.21 22.02
C THR A 417 -6.27 16.58 22.17
N THR A 418 -5.36 17.18 22.95
CA THR A 418 -3.98 16.71 23.11
C THR A 418 -3.91 15.26 23.61
N GLU A 419 -4.67 14.92 24.65
CA GLU A 419 -4.71 13.54 25.17
C GLU A 419 -5.32 12.55 24.17
N TYR A 420 -6.36 12.97 23.43
CA TYR A 420 -6.92 12.16 22.36
C TYR A 420 -5.89 11.85 21.26
N ASN A 421 -5.19 12.88 20.78
CA ASN A 421 -4.12 12.75 19.78
C ASN A 421 -2.98 11.86 20.30
N LYS A 422 -2.62 12.00 21.58
CA LYS A 422 -1.59 11.18 22.23
C LYS A 422 -1.97 9.70 22.30
N ARG A 423 -3.23 9.37 22.59
CA ARG A 423 -3.69 7.96 22.60
C ARG A 423 -3.57 7.28 21.23
N LEU A 424 -3.89 8.00 20.15
CA LEU A 424 -3.66 7.50 18.80
C LEU A 424 -2.16 7.36 18.49
N GLY A 425 -1.35 8.35 18.91
CA GLY A 425 0.11 8.32 18.75
C GLY A 425 0.81 7.19 19.53
N ASP A 426 0.31 6.86 20.72
CA ASP A 426 0.81 5.76 21.54
C ASP A 426 0.62 4.42 20.81
N LEU A 427 -0.52 4.21 20.14
CA LEU A 427 -0.76 3.02 19.31
C LEU A 427 0.21 2.93 18.12
N LEU A 428 0.48 4.05 17.43
CA LEU A 428 1.51 4.11 16.38
C LEU A 428 2.90 3.71 16.91
N SER A 429 3.26 4.24 18.08
CA SER A 429 4.56 3.96 18.71
C SER A 429 4.67 2.48 19.13
N GLN A 430 3.58 1.87 19.59
CA GLN A 430 3.53 0.44 19.88
C GLN A 430 3.72 -0.42 18.62
N THR A 431 3.14 0.01 17.48
CA THR A 431 3.44 -0.63 16.18
C THR A 431 4.93 -0.55 15.86
N GLN A 432 5.59 0.59 16.07
CA GLN A 432 7.03 0.71 15.83
C GLN A 432 7.85 -0.27 16.67
N VAL A 433 7.54 -0.35 17.97
CA VAL A 433 8.20 -1.30 18.88
C VAL A 433 8.00 -2.73 18.40
N SER A 434 6.77 -3.11 18.02
CA SER A 434 6.48 -4.45 17.51
C SER A 434 7.20 -4.74 16.18
N CYS A 435 7.24 -3.78 15.26
CA CYS A 435 7.96 -3.90 13.99
C CYS A 435 9.48 -4.07 14.20
N ARG A 436 10.05 -3.33 15.15
CA ARG A 436 11.48 -3.40 15.47
C ARG A 436 11.83 -4.71 16.18
N ASP A 437 11.11 -5.05 17.24
CA ASP A 437 11.55 -6.07 18.20
C ASP A 437 10.95 -7.45 17.90
N LEU A 438 9.66 -7.52 17.54
CA LEU A 438 9.01 -8.79 17.19
C LEU A 438 9.13 -9.12 15.70
N TYR A 439 8.96 -8.13 14.82
CA TYR A 439 9.01 -8.40 13.38
C TYR A 439 10.39 -8.25 12.78
N GLU A 440 11.31 -7.58 13.46
CA GLU A 440 12.68 -7.34 12.98
C GLU A 440 12.68 -6.76 11.56
N CYS A 441 11.81 -5.76 11.32
CA CYS A 441 11.71 -5.02 10.07
C CYS A 441 11.97 -3.52 10.19
N SER A 442 12.47 -3.03 11.34
CA SER A 442 13.00 -1.67 11.45
C SER A 442 14.42 -1.56 10.87
N ALA A 443 15.03 -0.38 10.99
CA ALA A 443 16.43 -0.10 10.72
C ALA A 443 16.92 1.02 11.67
N PRO A 444 18.23 1.14 11.95
CA PRO A 444 18.76 2.20 12.80
C PRO A 444 18.32 3.61 12.37
N GLU A 445 18.28 3.85 11.07
CA GLU A 445 17.82 5.11 10.47
C GLU A 445 16.35 5.42 10.74
N ILE A 446 15.52 4.38 10.67
CA ILE A 446 14.09 4.47 10.96
C ILE A 446 13.88 4.77 12.44
N ASP A 447 14.61 4.07 13.31
CA ASP A 447 14.53 4.26 14.76
C ASP A 447 15.02 5.68 15.15
N GLU A 448 16.09 6.18 14.52
CA GLU A 448 16.60 7.53 14.73
C GLU A 448 15.59 8.60 14.28
N LEU A 449 15.00 8.47 13.09
CA LEU A 449 13.96 9.38 12.60
C LEU A 449 12.74 9.41 13.53
N CYS A 450 12.27 8.25 14.00
CA CYS A 450 11.15 8.15 14.93
C CYS A 450 11.48 8.82 16.27
N ARG A 451 12.68 8.56 16.82
CA ARG A 451 13.13 9.16 18.08
C ARG A 451 13.17 10.69 17.99
N ILE A 452 13.83 11.24 16.97
CA ILE A 452 13.93 12.70 16.76
C ILE A 452 12.54 13.32 16.67
N ALA A 453 11.60 12.68 15.96
CA ALA A 453 10.26 13.20 15.79
C ALA A 453 9.50 13.29 17.12
N VAL A 454 9.53 12.22 17.91
CA VAL A 454 8.85 12.17 19.23
C VAL A 454 9.44 13.20 20.19
N GLU A 455 10.77 13.30 20.26
CA GLU A 455 11.46 14.27 21.13
C GLU A 455 11.14 15.74 20.77
N ASN A 456 10.72 16.02 19.53
CA ASN A 456 10.46 17.37 19.04
C ASN A 456 8.97 17.72 18.85
N GLY A 457 8.06 16.78 19.15
CA GLY A 457 6.63 17.08 19.24
C GLY A 457 5.69 16.13 18.50
N SER A 458 6.17 15.02 17.93
CA SER A 458 5.29 13.99 17.41
C SER A 458 4.59 13.24 18.56
N TYR A 459 3.28 13.03 18.43
CA TYR A 459 2.50 12.17 19.32
C TYR A 459 2.87 10.69 19.18
N GLY A 460 3.31 10.27 17.99
CA GLY A 460 3.62 8.88 17.70
C GLY A 460 4.29 8.73 16.35
N SER A 461 5.26 7.83 16.29
CA SER A 461 6.12 7.65 15.12
C SER A 461 6.42 6.19 14.86
N ARG A 462 6.40 5.80 13.59
CA ARG A 462 6.73 4.44 13.16
C ARG A 462 7.27 4.41 11.73
N LEU A 463 7.86 3.29 11.32
CA LEU A 463 8.13 2.99 9.91
C LEU A 463 6.83 2.96 9.09
N THR A 464 6.90 2.89 7.77
CA THR A 464 5.72 2.63 6.94
C THR A 464 6.11 1.88 5.67
N GLY A 465 5.25 0.96 5.22
CA GLY A 465 5.61 0.00 4.20
C GLY A 465 6.49 -1.11 4.76
N ALA A 466 7.25 -1.78 3.89
CA ALA A 466 7.92 -3.04 4.24
C ALA A 466 9.05 -2.92 5.27
N GLY A 467 9.52 -1.71 5.61
CA GLY A 467 10.66 -1.53 6.52
C GLY A 467 12.02 -1.93 5.91
N TRP A 468 12.99 -2.22 6.79
CA TRP A 468 14.42 -2.36 6.48
C TRP A 468 14.99 -1.13 5.73
N GLY A 469 14.49 0.06 6.08
CA GLY A 469 14.66 1.30 5.35
C GLY A 469 13.31 1.88 4.92
N GLY A 470 13.31 2.69 3.86
CA GLY A 470 12.09 3.34 3.34
C GLY A 470 11.73 4.60 4.13
N CYS A 471 10.45 4.76 4.46
CA CYS A 471 9.93 5.94 5.15
C CYS A 471 9.46 5.64 6.58
N THR A 472 9.29 6.71 7.33
CA THR A 472 8.56 6.76 8.60
C THR A 472 7.34 7.66 8.46
N VAL A 473 6.30 7.38 9.24
CA VAL A 473 5.09 8.21 9.38
C VAL A 473 4.96 8.69 10.82
N HIS A 474 4.60 9.96 10.97
CA HIS A 474 4.59 10.68 12.23
C HIS A 474 3.27 11.42 12.40
N MET A 475 2.61 11.22 13.54
CA MET A 475 1.47 12.03 13.97
C MET A 475 2.01 13.27 14.68
N VAL A 476 1.85 14.45 14.08
CA VAL A 476 2.44 15.71 14.57
C VAL A 476 1.35 16.78 14.63
N PRO A 477 1.24 17.56 15.72
CA PRO A 477 0.36 18.72 15.73
C PRO A 477 0.88 19.77 14.74
N ALA A 478 -0.03 20.43 14.02
CA ALA A 478 0.28 21.29 12.88
C ALA A 478 1.28 22.40 13.21
N ASP A 479 1.21 22.94 14.42
CA ASP A 479 2.11 23.98 14.95
C ASP A 479 3.52 23.47 15.31
N ARG A 480 3.74 22.15 15.40
CA ARG A 480 5.05 21.52 15.65
C ARG A 480 5.71 20.92 14.42
N VAL A 481 5.03 20.93 13.26
CA VAL A 481 5.59 20.39 12.00
C VAL A 481 6.93 21.06 11.64
N ALA A 482 7.03 22.38 11.80
CA ALA A 482 8.28 23.11 11.54
C ALA A 482 9.43 22.67 12.46
N ALA A 483 9.16 22.56 13.77
CA ALA A 483 10.16 22.15 14.75
C ALA A 483 10.68 20.72 14.49
N VAL A 484 9.79 19.79 14.13
CA VAL A 484 10.18 18.41 13.80
C VAL A 484 11.03 18.37 12.52
N LYS A 485 10.68 19.14 11.49
CA LYS A 485 11.47 19.24 10.25
C LYS A 485 12.86 19.81 10.50
N GLU A 486 12.97 20.88 11.29
CA GLU A 486 14.25 21.48 11.67
C GLU A 486 15.12 20.51 12.46
N ALA A 487 14.51 19.73 13.36
CA ALA A 487 15.22 18.72 14.13
C ALA A 487 15.78 17.60 13.24
N TRP A 488 15.00 17.06 12.29
CA TRP A 488 15.52 16.09 11.32
C TRP A 488 16.61 16.67 10.43
N GLU A 489 16.47 17.91 9.96
CA GLU A 489 17.53 18.54 9.18
C GLU A 489 18.82 18.64 10.00
N ARG A 490 18.73 19.17 11.22
CA ARG A 490 19.88 19.34 12.11
C ARG A 490 20.52 18.01 12.50
N GLU A 491 19.73 17.01 12.87
CA GLU A 491 20.20 15.81 13.55
C GLU A 491 20.36 14.60 12.64
N TYR A 492 19.68 14.56 11.48
CA TYR A 492 19.68 13.39 10.60
C TYR A 492 20.15 13.74 9.17
N TYR A 493 19.50 14.67 8.47
CA TYR A 493 19.79 14.94 7.06
C TYR A 493 21.07 15.76 6.83
N SER A 494 21.47 16.63 7.75
CA SER A 494 22.74 17.38 7.66
C SER A 494 23.97 16.46 7.64
N LYS A 495 23.85 15.26 8.22
CA LYS A 495 24.91 14.25 8.30
C LYS A 495 25.01 13.37 7.05
N ARG A 496 24.19 13.63 6.02
CA ARG A 496 24.07 12.81 4.81
C ARG A 496 24.35 13.61 3.55
N GLU A 497 24.99 12.95 2.59
CA GLU A 497 25.21 13.48 1.25
C GLU A 497 23.94 13.31 0.42
N LEU A 498 23.09 14.33 0.47
CA LEU A 498 21.84 14.39 -0.27
C LEU A 498 21.91 15.48 -1.33
N THR A 499 21.44 15.19 -2.54
CA THR A 499 21.24 16.20 -3.58
C THR A 499 20.17 17.21 -3.14
N ALA A 500 20.14 18.38 -3.78
CA ALA A 500 19.10 19.39 -3.49
C ALA A 500 17.68 18.82 -3.66
N GLU A 501 17.46 18.02 -4.71
CA GLU A 501 16.19 17.34 -4.97
C GLU A 501 15.86 16.29 -3.90
N GLN A 502 16.84 15.50 -3.44
CA GLN A 502 16.63 14.56 -2.35
C GLN A 502 16.24 15.30 -1.06
N ARG A 503 16.92 16.42 -0.74
CA ARG A 503 16.58 17.23 0.44
C ARG A 503 15.17 17.82 0.34
N GLU A 504 14.77 18.29 -0.83
CA GLU A 504 13.41 18.79 -1.08
C GLU A 504 12.34 17.69 -0.91
N GLY A 505 12.62 16.49 -1.41
CA GLY A 505 11.74 15.33 -1.28
C GLY A 505 11.86 14.56 0.05
N ALA A 506 12.76 14.95 0.96
CA ALA A 506 13.07 14.19 2.17
C ALA A 506 11.87 14.08 3.11
N VAL A 507 11.03 15.11 3.14
CA VAL A 507 9.86 15.18 4.02
C VAL A 507 8.62 15.52 3.20
N VAL A 508 7.62 14.65 3.26
CA VAL A 508 6.28 14.90 2.70
C VAL A 508 5.35 15.22 3.85
N VAL A 509 4.82 16.44 3.89
CA VAL A 509 3.74 16.83 4.80
C VAL A 509 2.43 16.57 4.09
N SER A 510 1.58 15.72 4.66
CA SER A 510 0.33 15.33 4.03
C SER A 510 -0.82 15.30 5.03
N LYS A 511 -1.92 15.94 4.65
CA LYS A 511 -3.25 15.56 5.17
C LYS A 511 -3.75 14.33 4.39
N PRO A 512 -4.73 13.57 4.90
CA PRO A 512 -5.31 12.46 4.14
C PRO A 512 -5.86 12.94 2.79
N GLY A 513 -5.28 12.44 1.71
CA GLY A 513 -5.57 12.85 0.34
C GLY A 513 -6.79 12.16 -0.27
N SER A 514 -7.27 12.66 -1.41
CA SER A 514 -8.26 11.94 -2.22
C SER A 514 -7.61 10.77 -2.97
N GLY A 515 -8.43 9.80 -3.36
CA GLY A 515 -8.05 8.65 -4.18
C GLY A 515 -7.87 8.99 -5.66
N SER A 516 -8.05 7.97 -6.50
CA SER A 516 -7.85 8.10 -7.94
C SER A 516 -8.92 9.00 -8.56
N ALA A 517 -8.55 9.77 -9.57
CA ALA A 517 -9.45 10.69 -10.26
C ALA A 517 -9.08 10.82 -11.74
N ALA A 518 -10.08 11.02 -12.59
CA ALA A 518 -9.89 11.49 -13.96
C ALA A 518 -10.16 13.00 -14.00
N TYR A 519 -9.37 13.76 -14.76
CA TYR A 519 -9.56 15.19 -14.97
C TYR A 519 -9.81 15.44 -16.45
N LEU A 520 -10.96 16.04 -16.78
CA LEU A 520 -11.27 16.40 -18.16
C LEU A 520 -10.74 17.80 -18.46
N LEU A 521 -9.89 17.91 -19.49
CA LEU A 521 -9.30 19.19 -19.88
C LEU A 521 -10.29 19.96 -20.76
N LYS A 522 -10.47 21.25 -20.48
CA LYS A 522 -11.25 22.15 -21.33
C LYS A 522 -10.29 22.83 -22.31
N GLU A 523 -10.48 22.61 -23.61
CA GLU A 523 -9.61 23.18 -24.66
C GLU A 523 -8.11 22.89 -24.47
N GLY A 524 -7.77 21.79 -23.78
CA GLY A 524 -6.38 21.41 -23.47
C GLY A 524 -5.75 22.11 -22.26
N GLY A 525 -6.54 22.88 -21.49
CA GLY A 525 -6.12 23.55 -20.25
C GLY A 525 -6.85 23.04 -19.00
N LEU A 526 -6.40 23.56 -17.85
CA LEU A 526 -6.98 23.31 -16.52
C LEU A 526 -8.37 23.92 -16.35
#